data_AF-A0A542I173-F1
#
_entry.id   AF-A0A542I173-F1
#
_cell.length_a   1.000
_cell.length_b   1.000
_cell.length_c   1.000
_cell.angle_alpha   90.00
_cell.angle_beta   90.00
_cell.angle_gamma   90.00
#
_symmetry.space_group_name_H-M   'P 1'
#
loop_
_entity.id
_entity.type
_entity.pdbx_description
1 polymer ?
#
loop_
_entity_poly.entity_id
_entity_poly.type
_entity_poly.pdbx_seq_one_letter_code
_entity_poly.pdbx_strand_id
1 'polypeptide(L)'
;MGQASDVMDRLMAAMAAKDREALAGFVAGTNTGQLGLPTGGILPPTGKQVRVRSCDVARVEAGVITTHHAYFDQMELLGQLGLLPELSTQ
;
A
#
# COMPACT_ATOMS: atom_id res chain seq x y z
N MET A 1 -6.46 -1.35 16.57
CA MET A 1 -5.06 -0.91 16.68
C MET A 1 -4.02 -1.98 16.31
N GLY A 2 -4.37 -3.24 16.00
CA GLY A 2 -3.39 -4.32 15.78
C GLY A 2 -2.94 -4.59 14.33
N GLN A 3 -3.29 -3.77 13.33
CA GLN A 3 -2.87 -4.01 11.94
C GLN A 3 -1.63 -3.22 11.52
N ALA A 4 -1.37 -2.05 12.13
CA ALA A 4 -0.25 -1.19 11.76
C ALA A 4 1.06 -1.58 12.47
N SER A 5 1.01 -1.99 13.74
CA SER A 5 2.18 -2.46 14.50
C SER A 5 2.76 -3.73 13.89
N ASP A 6 1.91 -4.69 13.57
CA ASP A 6 2.32 -6.01 13.05
C ASP A 6 2.99 -5.90 11.67
N VAL A 7 2.55 -4.92 10.86
CA VAL A 7 3.17 -4.62 9.56
C VAL A 7 4.58 -4.04 9.76
N MET A 8 4.76 -3.12 10.70
CA MET A 8 6.06 -2.51 10.98
C MET A 8 7.05 -3.51 11.59
N ASP A 9 6.60 -4.40 12.47
CA ASP A 9 7.46 -5.45 13.04
C ASP A 9 7.92 -6.45 11.98
N ARG A 10 7.01 -6.87 11.08
CA ARG A 10 7.37 -7.74 9.95
C ARG A 10 8.34 -7.04 8.99
N LEU A 11 8.14 -5.74 8.73
CA LEU A 11 9.02 -4.95 7.89
C LEU A 11 10.43 -4.86 8.49
N MET A 12 10.54 -4.56 9.79
CA MET A 12 11.84 -4.49 10.46
C MET A 12 12.55 -5.85 10.49
N ALA A 13 11.82 -6.94 10.73
CA ALA A 13 12.38 -8.29 10.68
C ALA A 13 12.90 -8.66 9.28
N ALA A 14 12.12 -8.37 8.22
CA ALA A 14 12.51 -8.59 6.83
C ALA A 14 13.76 -7.76 6.44
N MET A 15 13.79 -6.49 6.87
CA MET A 15 14.93 -5.59 6.68
C MET A 15 16.21 -6.11 7.36
N ALA A 16 16.10 -6.56 8.62
CA ALA A 16 17.23 -7.13 9.36
C ALA A 16 17.76 -8.42 8.70
N ALA A 17 16.87 -9.25 8.16
CA ALA A 17 17.21 -10.47 7.43
C ALA A 17 17.74 -10.22 6.01
N LYS A 18 17.65 -8.97 5.50
CA LYS A 18 17.87 -8.62 4.08
C LYS A 18 17.04 -9.49 3.13
N ASP A 19 15.86 -9.91 3.58
CA ASP A 19 14.95 -10.76 2.85
C ASP A 19 14.12 -9.91 1.87
N ARG A 20 14.52 -9.94 0.60
CA ARG A 20 13.89 -9.16 -0.47
C ARG A 20 12.52 -9.68 -0.86
N GLU A 21 12.23 -10.96 -0.65
CA GLU A 21 10.91 -11.52 -0.93
C GLU A 21 9.92 -11.14 0.17
N ALA A 22 10.35 -11.09 1.43
CA ALA A 22 9.52 -10.60 2.53
C ALA A 22 9.16 -9.10 2.43
N LEU A 23 9.94 -8.32 1.67
CA LEU A 23 9.67 -6.91 1.36
C LEU A 23 8.66 -6.70 0.21
N ALA A 24 8.34 -7.76 -0.55
CA ALA A 24 7.31 -7.76 -1.59
C ALA A 24 6.08 -8.54 -1.12
N GLY A 25 4.90 -7.92 -1.14
CA GLY A 25 3.71 -8.52 -0.54
C GLY A 25 2.40 -7.92 -1.02
N PHE A 26 1.39 -8.00 -0.17
CA PHE A 26 0.09 -7.39 -0.40
C PHE A 26 -0.29 -6.49 0.77
N VAL A 27 -0.82 -5.32 0.44
CA VAL A 27 -1.58 -4.50 1.39
C VAL A 27 -3.05 -4.80 1.18
N ALA A 28 -3.76 -5.16 2.26
CA ALA A 28 -5.19 -5.40 2.23
C ALA A 28 -5.90 -4.52 3.27
N GLY A 29 -7.10 -4.06 2.94
CA GLY A 29 -7.89 -3.23 3.86
C GLY A 29 -9.26 -2.87 3.31
N THR A 30 -10.05 -2.18 4.11
CA THR A 30 -11.31 -1.57 3.68
C THR A 30 -11.12 -0.06 3.59
N ASN A 31 -11.53 0.57 2.50
CA ASN A 31 -11.46 2.02 2.36
C ASN A 31 -12.56 2.70 3.21
N THR A 32 -12.25 2.94 4.49
CA THR A 32 -13.16 3.57 5.46
C THR A 32 -12.90 5.08 5.64
N GLY A 33 -11.86 5.61 5.01
CA GLY A 33 -11.48 7.03 5.05
C GLY A 33 -11.41 7.65 3.67
N GLN A 34 -11.47 8.97 3.62
CA GLN A 34 -11.26 9.72 2.39
C GLN A 34 -9.84 9.55 1.85
N LEU A 35 -9.67 9.54 0.53
CA LEU A 35 -8.37 9.46 -0.14
C LEU A 35 -8.16 10.66 -1.06
N GLY A 36 -6.97 11.28 -1.00
CA GLY A 36 -6.56 12.27 -1.99
C GLY A 36 -6.22 11.57 -3.31
N LEU A 37 -6.72 12.10 -4.42
CA LEU A 37 -6.45 11.57 -5.76
C LEU A 37 -5.28 12.34 -6.41
N PRO A 38 -4.48 11.69 -7.27
CA PRO A 38 -3.41 12.35 -8.02
C PRO A 38 -3.88 13.54 -8.88
N THR A 39 -5.17 13.58 -9.22
CA THR A 39 -5.82 14.67 -9.96
C THR A 39 -6.16 15.89 -9.10
N GLY A 40 -5.85 15.86 -7.79
CA GLY A 40 -6.18 16.92 -6.84
C GLY A 40 -7.58 16.80 -6.22
N GLY A 41 -8.37 15.79 -6.61
CA GLY A 41 -9.69 15.51 -6.02
C GLY A 41 -9.62 14.72 -4.71
N ILE A 42 -10.78 14.57 -4.07
CA ILE A 42 -10.96 13.70 -2.90
C ILE A 42 -11.95 12.60 -3.27
N LEU A 43 -11.57 11.35 -3.02
CA LEU A 43 -12.46 10.20 -3.03
C LEU A 43 -13.06 10.04 -1.63
N PRO A 44 -14.39 10.16 -1.45
CA PRO A 44 -15.06 9.82 -0.19
C PRO A 44 -14.84 8.35 0.19
N PRO A 45 -15.00 7.97 1.47
CA PRO A 45 -14.87 6.58 1.90
C PRO A 45 -15.85 5.68 1.12
N THR A 46 -15.31 4.74 0.36
CA THR A 46 -16.08 3.87 -0.54
C THR A 46 -16.63 2.62 0.15
N GLY A 47 -16.08 2.24 1.30
CA GLY A 47 -16.39 0.98 1.97
C GLY A 47 -15.91 -0.28 1.23
N LYS A 48 -15.19 -0.12 0.11
CA LYS A 48 -14.70 -1.24 -0.70
C LYS A 48 -13.50 -1.90 -0.03
N GLN A 49 -13.45 -3.23 -0.08
CA GLN A 49 -12.25 -3.99 0.25
C GLN A 49 -11.25 -3.88 -0.90
N VAL A 50 -9.98 -3.69 -0.55
CA VAL A 50 -8.87 -3.64 -1.48
C VAL A 50 -7.80 -4.65 -1.07
N ARG A 51 -7.13 -5.25 -2.06
CA ARG A 51 -5.91 -6.04 -1.89
C ARG A 51 -4.98 -5.75 -3.04
N VAL A 52 -3.83 -5.15 -2.76
CA VAL A 52 -2.93 -4.60 -3.79
C VAL A 52 -1.52 -5.11 -3.57
N ARG A 53 -0.84 -5.51 -4.66
CA ARG A 53 0.60 -5.84 -4.60
C ARG A 53 1.40 -4.61 -4.18
N SER A 54 2.32 -4.78 -3.22
CA SER A 54 3.21 -3.73 -2.75
C SER A 54 4.65 -4.22 -2.58
N CYS A 55 5.58 -3.27 -2.56
CA CYS A 55 6.96 -3.45 -2.18
C CYS A 55 7.40 -2.22 -1.39
N ASP A 56 7.95 -2.45 -0.21
CA ASP A 56 8.45 -1.38 0.65
C ASP A 56 9.98 -1.36 0.61
N VAL A 57 10.54 -0.17 0.37
CA VAL A 57 11.99 0.07 0.34
C VAL A 57 12.31 1.07 1.44
N ALA A 58 13.01 0.61 2.46
CA ALA A 58 13.40 1.43 3.60
C ALA A 58 14.92 1.54 3.72
N ARG A 59 15.39 2.67 4.26
CA ARG A 59 16.76 2.82 4.76
C ARG A 59 16.71 2.82 6.28
N VAL A 60 17.53 2.00 6.92
CA VAL A 60 17.65 1.93 8.38
C VAL A 60 19.05 2.36 8.80
N GLU A 61 19.12 3.32 9.72
CA GLU A 61 20.37 3.81 10.33
C GLU A 61 20.20 3.83 11.84
N ALA A 62 21.20 3.34 12.59
CA ALA A 62 21.15 3.27 14.06
C ALA A 62 19.86 2.65 14.65
N GLY A 63 19.26 1.69 13.94
CA GLY A 63 18.04 1.00 14.37
C GLY A 63 16.73 1.74 14.08
N VAL A 64 16.75 2.86 13.34
CA VAL A 64 15.55 3.61 12.95
C VAL A 64 15.43 3.73 11.43
N ILE A 65 14.19 3.72 10.91
CA ILE A 65 13.92 3.96 9.49
C ILE A 65 14.10 5.45 9.19
N THR A 66 15.06 5.80 8.34
CA THR A 66 15.35 7.19 7.95
C THR A 66 14.69 7.58 6.63
N THR A 67 14.44 6.62 5.75
CA THR A 67 13.62 6.80 4.53
C THR A 67 12.74 5.60 4.29
N HIS A 68 11.56 5.83 3.70
CA HIS A 68 10.60 4.78 3.35
C HIS A 68 9.91 5.11 2.03
N HIS A 69 9.94 4.18 1.08
CA HIS A 69 9.23 4.26 -0.18
C HIS A 69 8.32 3.04 -0.33
N ALA A 70 7.02 3.27 -0.45
CA ALA A 70 6.04 2.25 -0.78
C ALA A 70 5.77 2.28 -2.29
N TYR A 71 6.08 1.19 -2.98
CA TYR A 71 5.68 0.96 -4.37
C TYR A 71 4.51 0.00 -4.38
N PHE A 72 3.46 0.30 -5.14
CA PHE A 72 2.30 -0.57 -5.23
C PHE A 72 1.62 -0.43 -6.58
N ASP A 73 0.81 -1.44 -6.93
CA ASP A 73 0.04 -1.44 -8.16
C ASP A 73 -1.13 -0.45 -8.07
N GLN A 74 -0.87 0.79 -8.48
CA GLN A 74 -1.85 1.87 -8.46
C GLN A 74 -3.06 1.56 -9.36
N MET A 75 -2.87 0.85 -10.47
CA MET A 75 -3.97 0.49 -11.37
C MET A 75 -4.89 -0.56 -10.73
N GLU A 76 -4.31 -1.57 -10.08
CA GLU A 76 -5.06 -2.57 -9.30
C GLU A 76 -5.86 -1.91 -8.16
N LEU A 77 -5.27 -0.93 -7.45
CA LEU A 77 -5.98 -0.15 -6.43
C LEU A 77 -7.15 0.65 -7.02
N LEU A 78 -6.89 1.46 -8.05
CA LEU A 78 -7.90 2.32 -8.67
C LEU A 78 -9.03 1.48 -9.29
N GLY A 79 -8.72 0.33 -9.87
CA GLY A 79 -9.71 -0.60 -10.40
C GLY A 79 -10.63 -1.14 -9.32
N GLN A 80 -10.06 -1.58 -8.18
CA GLN A 80 -10.84 -2.06 -7.04
C GLN A 80 -11.68 -0.95 -6.40
N LEU A 81 -11.24 0.31 -6.44
CA LEU A 81 -12.01 1.46 -5.99
C LEU A 81 -13.07 1.94 -6.99
N GLY A 82 -13.08 1.42 -8.22
CA GLY A 82 -14.02 1.82 -9.27
C GLY A 82 -13.67 3.15 -9.93
N LEU A 83 -12.39 3.51 -9.96
CA LEU A 83 -11.88 4.78 -10.51
C LEU A 83 -11.24 4.65 -11.89
N LEU A 84 -11.08 3.43 -12.41
CA LEU A 84 -10.63 3.24 -13.79
C LEU A 84 -11.78 3.50 -14.76
N PRO A 85 -11.52 4.10 -15.93
CA PRO A 85 -12.51 4.20 -16.99
C PRO A 85 -13.02 2.81 -17.37
N GLU A 86 -14.31 2.71 -17.71
CA GLU A 86 -14.81 1.52 -18.36
C GLU A 86 -14.06 1.34 -19.68
N LEU A 87 -13.44 0.16 -19.87
CA LEU A 87 -12.89 -0.19 -21.16
C LEU A 87 -14.07 -0.38 -22.11
N SER A 88 -14.32 0.62 -22.95
CA SER A 88 -15.29 0.52 -24.03
C SER A 88 -14.89 -0.67 -24.91
N THR A 89 -15.71 -1.70 -24.92
CA THR A 89 -15.59 -2.76 -25.93
C THR A 89 -16.15 -2.16 -27.22
N GLN A 90 -15.27 -1.87 -28.18
CA GLN A 90 -15.69 -1.64 -29.57
C GLN A 90 -15.92 -2.97 -30.27
#